data_AF-H0BZZ6-F1
#
_entry.id   AF-H0BZZ6-F1
#
_cell.length_a   1.000
_cell.length_b   1.000
_cell.length_c   1.000
_cell.angle_alpha   90.00
_cell.angle_beta   90.00
_cell.angle_gamma   90.00
#
_symmetry.space_group_name_H-M   'P 1'
#
loop_
_entity.id
_entity.type
_entity.pdbx_description
1 polymer ?
#
loop_
_entity_poly.entity_id
_entity_poly.type
_entity_poly.pdbx_seq_one_letter_code
_entity_poly.pdbx_strand_id
1 'polypeptide(L)'
;MRAMSPSQEPLYRLAQGVRQHGSALLAGATDPHDELMSLVWGPRFDREHALGLIAQQPQVAAQALPALLAAADHFDALHPAVQGRLRRLIVRHRVLGGHAGAGSRRMEQASDGVKIAHAPHPAY
;
A
#
# COMPACT_ATOMS: atom_id res chain seq x y z
N MET A 1 -0.08 30.66 3.65
CA MET A 1 0.43 29.52 2.87
C MET A 1 1.84 29.21 3.37
N ARG A 2 2.07 28.06 4.01
CA ARG A 2 3.39 27.73 4.58
C ARG A 2 4.31 27.34 3.42
N ALA A 3 5.31 28.17 3.13
CA ALA A 3 6.29 27.88 2.08
C ALA A 3 6.91 26.49 2.31
N MET A 4 6.76 25.60 1.33
CA MET A 4 7.43 24.30 1.32
C MET A 4 8.93 24.57 1.38
N SER A 5 9.62 24.05 2.39
CA SER A 5 11.07 24.20 2.47
C SER A 5 11.71 23.44 1.29
N PRO A 6 12.70 24.00 0.60
CA PRO A 6 13.32 23.36 -0.57
C PRO A 6 13.95 21.98 -0.24
N SER A 7 14.24 21.73 1.04
CA SER A 7 14.67 20.42 1.55
C SER A 7 13.57 19.35 1.60
N GLN A 8 12.30 19.73 1.45
CA GLN A 8 11.14 18.82 1.46
C GLN A 8 10.61 18.51 0.06
N GLU A 9 10.93 19.35 -0.94
CA GLU A 9 10.57 19.17 -2.35
C GLU A 9 10.82 17.73 -2.86
N PRO A 10 12.01 17.12 -2.61
CA PRO A 10 12.29 15.77 -3.12
C PRO A 10 11.40 14.72 -2.47
N LEU A 11 11.09 14.91 -1.19
CA LEU A 11 10.27 14.00 -0.40
C LEU A 11 8.81 14.04 -0.85
N TYR A 12 8.30 15.24 -1.19
CA TYR A 12 6.95 15.41 -1.73
C TYR A 12 6.82 14.79 -3.12
N ARG A 13 7.81 15.01 -4.01
CA ARG A 13 7.84 14.38 -5.34
C ARG A 13 7.86 12.85 -5.26
N LEU A 14 8.72 12.31 -4.40
CA LEU A 14 8.79 10.85 -4.18
C LEU A 14 7.46 10.31 -3.61
N ALA A 15 6.92 10.96 -2.59
CA ALA A 15 5.63 10.56 -2.02
C ALA A 15 4.47 10.68 -3.02
N GLN A 16 4.54 11.62 -3.98
CA GLN A 16 3.53 11.78 -5.02
C GLN A 16 3.62 10.67 -6.08
N GLY A 17 4.83 10.33 -6.54
CA GLY A 17 5.03 9.20 -7.45
C GLY A 17 4.58 7.87 -6.85
N VAL A 18 4.89 7.65 -5.56
CA VAL A 18 4.39 6.47 -4.82
C VAL A 18 2.86 6.50 -4.69
N ARG A 19 2.22 7.65 -4.47
CA ARG A 19 0.74 7.70 -4.43
C ARG A 19 0.10 7.38 -5.79
N GLN A 20 0.70 7.86 -6.87
CA GLN A 20 0.17 7.68 -8.23
C GLN A 20 0.29 6.25 -8.73
N HIS A 21 1.44 5.60 -8.52
CA HIS A 21 1.69 4.25 -9.04
C HIS A 21 1.65 3.17 -7.98
N GLY A 22 2.00 3.50 -6.74
CA GLY A 22 2.01 2.57 -5.62
C GLY A 22 0.62 2.10 -5.20
N SER A 23 -0.43 2.90 -5.37
CA SER A 23 -1.81 2.46 -5.09
C SER A 23 -2.24 1.32 -6.04
N ALA A 24 -1.92 1.42 -7.32
CA ALA A 24 -2.16 0.36 -8.30
C ALA A 24 -1.23 -0.84 -8.04
N LEU A 25 0.06 -0.61 -7.79
CA LEU A 25 1.05 -1.65 -7.50
C LEU A 25 0.77 -2.43 -6.20
N LEU A 26 0.16 -1.78 -5.22
CA LEU A 26 -0.14 -2.36 -3.91
C LEU A 26 -1.62 -2.72 -3.76
N ALA A 27 -2.45 -2.60 -4.81
CA ALA A 27 -3.88 -2.92 -4.75
C ALA A 27 -4.16 -4.39 -4.39
N GLY A 28 -3.25 -5.30 -4.72
CA GLY A 28 -3.31 -6.71 -4.32
C GLY A 28 -2.63 -7.04 -2.99
N ALA A 29 -1.98 -6.07 -2.34
CA ALA A 29 -1.28 -6.29 -1.08
C ALA A 29 -2.28 -6.33 0.10
N THR A 30 -2.04 -7.23 1.05
CA THR A 30 -2.87 -7.34 2.26
C THR A 30 -2.75 -6.09 3.14
N ASP A 31 -1.53 -5.55 3.25
CA ASP A 31 -1.24 -4.27 3.89
C ASP A 31 -0.27 -3.45 3.03
N PRO A 32 -0.79 -2.48 2.24
CA PRO A 32 0.04 -1.61 1.39
C PRO A 32 1.09 -0.81 2.16
N HIS A 33 0.83 -0.45 3.42
CA HIS A 33 1.76 0.36 4.21
C HIS A 33 2.91 -0.48 4.74
N ASP A 34 2.67 -1.75 5.10
CA ASP A 34 3.73 -2.67 5.49
C ASP A 34 4.63 -3.01 4.29
N GLU A 35 4.06 -3.26 3.11
CA GLU A 35 4.85 -3.44 1.88
C GLU A 35 5.71 -2.22 1.56
N LEU A 36 5.12 -1.02 1.65
CA LEU A 36 5.86 0.22 1.42
C LEU A 36 6.96 0.43 2.46
N MET A 37 6.74 0.03 3.72
CA MET A 37 7.75 0.09 4.77
C MET A 37 8.90 -0.88 4.53
N SER A 38 8.63 -2.09 4.04
CA SER A 38 9.66 -3.07 3.66
C SER A 38 10.61 -2.48 2.62
N LEU A 39 10.08 -1.77 1.62
CA LEU A 39 10.88 -1.13 0.55
C LEU A 39 11.88 -0.09 1.06
N VAL A 40 11.58 0.59 2.16
CA VAL A 40 12.39 1.71 2.68
C VAL A 40 13.00 1.43 4.04
N TRP A 41 12.92 0.19 4.53
CA TRP A 41 13.41 -0.19 5.86
C TRP A 41 14.93 -0.07 5.96
N GLY A 42 15.62 -0.48 4.89
CA GLY A 42 17.07 -0.44 4.79
C GLY A 42 17.66 0.96 4.58
N PRO A 43 19.01 1.09 4.63
CA PRO A 43 19.71 2.33 4.29
C PRO A 43 19.54 2.72 2.80
N ARG A 44 19.20 1.73 1.97
CA ARG A 44 18.90 1.84 0.55
C ARG A 44 17.51 1.31 0.27
N PHE A 45 16.97 1.70 -0.87
CA PHE A 45 15.70 1.19 -1.35
C PHE A 45 15.83 -0.29 -1.74
N ASP A 46 14.91 -1.12 -1.25
CA ASP A 46 14.86 -2.54 -1.57
C ASP A 46 14.28 -2.75 -2.97
N ARG A 47 15.17 -2.74 -3.97
CA ARG A 47 14.81 -2.94 -5.38
C ARG A 47 14.36 -4.37 -5.66
N GLU A 48 14.92 -5.36 -4.96
CA GLU A 48 14.56 -6.77 -5.18
C GLU A 48 13.12 -7.02 -4.75
N HIS A 49 12.75 -6.55 -3.55
CA HIS A 49 11.37 -6.64 -3.07
C HIS A 49 10.39 -5.90 -3.99
N ALA A 50 10.77 -4.71 -4.46
CA ALA A 50 9.94 -3.94 -5.37
C ALA A 50 9.74 -4.60 -6.74
N LEU A 51 10.78 -5.24 -7.29
CA LEU A 51 10.68 -6.02 -8.52
C LEU A 51 9.77 -7.24 -8.32
N GLY A 52 9.83 -7.89 -7.15
CA GLY A 52 8.91 -8.95 -6.77
C GLY A 52 7.45 -8.49 -6.78
N LEU A 53 7.16 -7.32 -6.20
CA LEU A 53 5.81 -6.72 -6.23
C LEU A 53 5.35 -6.38 -7.66
N ILE A 54 6.23 -5.82 -8.49
CA ILE A 54 5.93 -5.54 -9.90
C ILE A 54 5.64 -6.82 -10.68
N ALA A 55 6.40 -7.90 -10.45
CA ALA A 55 6.21 -9.17 -11.14
C ALA A 55 4.84 -9.80 -10.83
N GLN A 56 4.27 -9.53 -9.65
CA GLN A 56 2.91 -9.95 -9.29
C GLN A 56 1.82 -9.13 -9.99
N GLN A 57 2.15 -7.97 -10.55
CA GLN A 57 1.22 -7.06 -11.23
C GLN A 57 1.68 -6.72 -12.67
N PRO A 58 1.76 -7.72 -13.56
CA PRO A 58 2.30 -7.55 -14.92
C PRO A 58 1.55 -6.52 -15.76
N GLN A 59 0.27 -6.27 -15.46
CA GLN A 59 -0.60 -5.33 -16.18
C GLN A 59 -0.15 -3.88 -16.03
N VAL A 60 0.45 -3.53 -14.89
CA VAL A 60 0.96 -2.17 -14.60
C VAL A 60 2.48 -2.10 -14.58
N ALA A 61 3.17 -3.25 -14.63
CA ALA A 61 4.62 -3.37 -14.54
C ALA A 61 5.36 -2.46 -15.52
N ALA A 62 4.99 -2.49 -16.81
CA ALA A 62 5.67 -1.71 -17.85
C ALA A 62 5.61 -0.18 -17.59
N GLN A 63 4.52 0.30 -16.99
CA GLN A 63 4.31 1.72 -16.69
C GLN A 63 4.91 2.11 -15.34
N ALA A 64 4.87 1.21 -14.36
CA ALA A 64 5.34 1.44 -13.00
C ALA A 64 6.86 1.30 -12.85
N LEU A 65 7.51 0.46 -13.67
CA LEU A 65 8.93 0.15 -13.53
C LEU A 65 9.86 1.36 -13.63
N PRO A 66 9.71 2.28 -14.62
CA PRO A 66 10.56 3.48 -14.68
C PRO A 66 10.38 4.39 -13.46
N ALA A 67 9.14 4.57 -13.00
CA ALA A 67 8.83 5.37 -11.82
C ALA A 67 9.40 4.75 -10.54
N LEU A 68 9.37 3.41 -10.44
CA LEU A 68 9.94 2.68 -9.32
C LEU A 68 11.47 2.86 -9.25
N LEU A 69 12.17 2.67 -10.37
CA LEU A 69 13.63 2.84 -10.42
C LEU A 69 14.02 4.27 -10.06
N ALA A 70 13.32 5.26 -10.60
CA ALA A 70 13.53 6.67 -10.26
C ALA A 70 13.28 6.96 -8.76
N ALA A 71 12.28 6.32 -8.15
CA ALA A 71 12.02 6.44 -6.72
C ALA A 71 13.14 5.80 -5.88
N ALA A 72 13.66 4.64 -6.30
CA ALA A 72 14.78 3.98 -5.63
C ALA A 72 16.05 4.85 -5.65
N ASP A 73 16.37 5.44 -6.80
CA ASP A 73 17.54 6.32 -6.95
C ASP A 73 17.38 7.61 -6.13
N HIS A 74 16.18 8.20 -6.10
CA HIS A 74 15.90 9.34 -5.25
C HIS A 74 16.05 8.99 -3.77
N PHE A 75 15.53 7.85 -3.31
CA PHE A 75 15.63 7.42 -1.91
C PHE A 75 17.08 7.19 -1.49
N ASP A 76 17.88 6.53 -2.34
CA ASP A 76 19.30 6.28 -2.10
C ASP A 76 20.11 7.58 -2.03
N ALA A 77 19.68 8.64 -2.72
CA ALA A 77 20.30 9.96 -2.67
C ALA A 77 19.85 10.81 -1.46
N LEU A 78 18.83 10.38 -0.69
CA LEU A 78 18.36 11.12 0.48
C LEU A 78 19.31 10.96 1.67
N HIS A 79 19.52 12.06 2.39
CA HIS A 79 20.22 12.02 3.67
C HIS A 79 19.45 11.15 4.69
N PRO A 80 20.11 10.41 5.60
CA PRO A 80 19.44 9.51 6.54
C PRO A 80 18.36 10.17 7.41
N ALA A 81 18.55 11.44 7.77
CA ALA A 81 17.55 12.22 8.50
C ALA A 81 16.23 12.40 7.71
N VAL A 82 16.33 12.51 6.39
CA VAL A 82 15.20 12.67 5.47
C VAL A 82 14.52 11.33 5.21
N GLN A 83 15.29 10.24 5.05
CA GLN A 83 14.76 8.87 5.01
C GLN A 83 13.96 8.53 6.28
N GLY A 84 14.49 8.85 7.46
CA GLY A 84 13.77 8.67 8.72
C GLY A 84 12.47 9.47 8.81
N ARG A 85 12.42 10.66 8.19
CA ARG A 85 11.19 11.47 8.10
C ARG A 85 10.18 10.82 7.16
N LEU A 86 10.62 10.24 6.03
CA LEU A 86 9.75 9.50 5.11
C LEU A 86 9.05 8.34 5.82
N ARG A 87 9.81 7.51 6.57
CA ARG A 87 9.26 6.38 7.35
C ARG A 87 8.17 6.85 8.32
N ARG A 88 8.41 7.94 9.06
CA ARG A 88 7.40 8.52 9.96
C ARG A 88 6.15 9.00 9.24
N LEU A 89 6.26 9.53 8.01
CA LEU A 89 5.10 9.92 7.22
C LEU A 89 4.26 8.71 6.80
N ILE A 90 4.91 7.61 6.40
CA ILE A 90 4.22 6.36 6.03
C ILE A 90 3.43 5.83 7.23
N VAL A 91 4.07 5.72 8.40
CA VAL A 91 3.42 5.28 9.64
C VAL A 91 2.27 6.20 10.04
N ARG A 92 2.49 7.53 9.99
CA ARG A 92 1.44 8.51 10.30
C ARG A 92 0.26 8.40 9.34
N HIS A 93 0.52 8.17 8.06
CA HIS A 93 -0.52 7.99 7.06
C HIS A 93 -1.31 6.69 7.31
N ARG A 94 -0.67 5.61 7.76
CA ARG A 94 -1.38 4.37 8.18
C ARG A 94 -2.36 4.65 9.31
N VAL A 95 -1.93 5.37 10.35
CA VAL A 95 -2.78 5.71 11.51
C VAL A 95 -3.95 6.59 11.09
N LEU A 96 -3.72 7.58 10.23
CA LEU A 96 -4.78 8.49 9.77
C LEU A 96 -5.74 7.83 8.75
N GLY A 97 -5.22 6.98 7.86
CA GLY A 97 -6.01 6.25 6.86
C GLY A 97 -6.74 5.02 7.42
N GLY A 98 -6.24 4.41 8.49
CA GLY A 98 -6.87 3.28 9.17
C GLY A 98 -8.22 3.63 9.79
N HIS A 99 -8.46 4.89 10.13
CA HIS A 99 -9.77 5.36 10.59
C HIS A 99 -10.82 5.51 9.48
N ALA A 100 -10.41 5.61 8.21
CA ALA A 100 -11.34 5.70 7.07
C ALA A 100 -11.76 4.33 6.51
N GLY A 101 -11.02 3.26 6.80
CA GLY A 101 -11.25 1.90 6.26
C GLY A 101 -11.90 0.90 7.23
N ALA A 102 -12.07 1.25 8.51
CA ALA A 102 -12.55 0.32 9.55
C ALA A 102 -14.09 0.08 9.54
N GLY A 103 -14.80 0.46 8.47
CA GLY A 103 -16.26 0.34 8.35
C GLY A 103 -16.80 -0.80 7.48
N SER A 104 -16.01 -1.43 6.60
CA SER A 104 -16.56 -2.23 5.49
C SER A 104 -16.21 -3.73 5.49
N ARG A 105 -15.77 -4.32 6.60
CA ARG A 105 -15.43 -5.77 6.64
C ARG A 105 -16.07 -6.57 7.78
N ARG A 106 -17.29 -6.21 8.21
CA ARG A 106 -18.03 -6.95 9.26
C ARG A 106 -19.46 -7.36 8.91
N MET A 107 -19.82 -7.43 7.63
CA MET A 107 -21.12 -7.97 7.17
C MET A 107 -20.97 -8.66 5.81
N GLU A 108 -20.25 -9.79 5.74
CA GLU A 108 -20.31 -10.71 4.57
C GLU A 108 -19.99 -12.14 5.04
N GLN A 109 -20.49 -12.52 6.22
CA GLN A 109 -20.46 -13.90 6.73
C GLN A 109 -21.73 -14.13 7.56
N ALA A 110 -22.89 -13.98 6.92
CA ALA A 110 -24.17 -14.37 7.50
C ALA A 110 -25.17 -14.74 6.40
N SER A 111 -24.74 -15.56 5.43
CA SER A 111 -25.65 -16.13 4.42
C SER A 111 -25.01 -17.37 3.80
N ASP A 112 -24.85 -18.45 4.57
CA ASP A 112 -24.95 -19.76 3.95
C ASP A 112 -25.41 -20.82 4.95
N GLY A 113 -26.41 -21.59 4.54
CA GLY A 113 -27.09 -22.55 5.39
C GLY A 113 -28.61 -22.34 5.48
N VAL A 114 -29.26 -22.23 4.32
CA VAL A 114 -30.68 -22.58 4.17
C VAL A 114 -30.86 -24.01 4.68
N LYS A 115 -31.33 -24.17 5.92
CA LYS A 115 -31.84 -25.45 6.43
C LYS A 115 -33.26 -25.60 5.90
N ILE A 116 -33.37 -26.40 4.85
CA ILE A 116 -34.62 -26.79 4.19
C ILE A 116 -35.57 -27.37 5.24
N ALA A 117 -36.81 -26.90 5.19
CA ALA A 117 -37.91 -27.24 6.09
C ALA A 117 -38.15 -28.75 6.17
N HIS A 118 -38.39 -29.24 7.38
CA HIS A 118 -38.95 -30.57 7.64
C HIS A 118 -40.25 -30.41 8.43
N ALA A 119 -41.38 -30.72 7.80
CA ALA A 119 -42.64 -31.15 8.42
C ALA A 119 -43.56 -31.75 7.33
N PRO A 120 -44.62 -32.50 7.67
CA PRO A 120 -44.64 -33.95 7.79
C PRO A 120 -45.51 -34.61 6.70
N HIS A 121 -45.36 -35.91 6.46
CA HIS A 121 -46.28 -36.68 5.61
C HIS A 121 -46.94 -37.81 6.44
N PRO A 122 -48.26 -38.07 6.28
CA PRO A 122 -49.02 -38.94 7.17
C PRO A 122 -48.89 -40.41 6.76
N ALA A 123 -48.98 -41.30 7.74
CA ALA A 123 -49.18 -42.73 7.52
C ALA A 123 -50.68 -43.05 7.64
N TYR A 124 -51.13 -43.89 6.73
CA TYR A 124 -52.44 -44.55 6.65
C TYR A 124 -52.87 -45.21 7.97
#